data_AF-A0A814Y452-F1
#
_entry.id   AF-A0A814Y452-F1
#
_cell.length_a   1.000
_cell.length_b   1.000
_cell.length_c   1.000
_cell.angle_alpha   90.00
_cell.angle_beta   90.00
_cell.angle_gamma   90.00
#
_symmetry.space_group_name_H-M   'P 1'
#
loop_
_entity.id
_entity.type
_entity.pdbx_description
1 polymer ?
#
loop_
_entity_poly.entity_id
_entity_poly.type
_entity_poly.pdbx_seq_one_letter_code
_entity_poly.pdbx_strand_id
1 'polypeptide(L)'
;MNRWEKYVNNFVLDIELAKKRKTAAANVIKYAFKVWGMKKRNIPKSSIRYFQAQRRLFQSIHSLHQVKQQQGQLVDNCVDQIDIIALQRQTGTQTSEITEELKMMKLNILRMEKRLVTMNININNTINDMQNTLNVLLEKRSK
;
A
#
# COMPACT_ATOMS: atom_id res chain seq x y z
N MET A 1 8.89 5.81 10.41
CA MET A 1 9.83 6.15 9.33
C MET A 1 9.03 6.80 8.21
N ASN A 2 9.39 8.02 7.83
CA ASN A 2 8.61 8.82 6.88
C ASN A 2 8.78 8.30 5.44
N ARG A 3 7.74 8.43 4.60
CA ARG A 3 7.73 7.96 3.19
C ARG A 3 8.97 8.44 2.41
N TRP A 4 9.37 9.69 2.63
CA TRP A 4 10.54 10.30 2.00
C TRP A 4 11.86 9.66 2.42
N GLU A 5 12.02 9.29 3.69
CA GLU A 5 13.21 8.58 4.19
C GLU A 5 13.37 7.21 3.52
N LYS A 6 12.25 6.50 3.29
CA LYS A 6 12.28 5.21 2.59
C LYS A 6 12.68 5.37 1.12
N TYR A 7 12.20 6.39 0.42
CA TYR A 7 12.65 6.68 -0.95
C TYR A 7 14.13 7.04 -1.00
N VAL A 8 14.60 7.88 -0.08
CA VAL A 8 16.03 8.24 0.01
C VAL A 8 16.86 6.98 0.26
N ASN A 9 16.45 6.11 1.18
CA ASN A 9 17.18 4.87 1.46
C ASN A 9 17.20 3.92 0.27
N ASN A 10 16.08 3.71 -0.43
CA ASN A 10 16.04 2.88 -1.64
C ASN A 10 16.96 3.47 -2.73
N PHE A 11 16.93 4.79 -2.92
CA PHE A 11 17.78 5.48 -3.89
C PHE A 11 19.28 5.34 -3.55
N VAL A 12 19.64 5.51 -2.28
CA VAL A 12 21.02 5.31 -1.80
C VAL A 12 21.46 3.87 -2.02
N LEU A 13 20.61 2.89 -1.68
CA LEU A 13 20.87 1.46 -1.91
C LEU A 13 21.06 1.15 -3.39
N ASP A 14 20.24 1.70 -4.28
CA ASP A 14 20.36 1.51 -5.73
C ASP A 14 21.70 2.01 -6.27
N ILE A 15 22.14 3.20 -5.85
CA ILE A 15 23.43 3.77 -6.23
C ILE A 15 24.57 2.86 -5.74
N GLU A 16 24.51 2.42 -4.49
CA GLU A 16 25.53 1.55 -3.91
C GLU A 16 25.60 0.20 -4.64
N LEU A 17 24.47 -0.43 -4.91
CA LEU A 17 24.41 -1.69 -5.65
C LEU A 17 24.90 -1.51 -7.09
N ALA A 18 24.57 -0.41 -7.76
CA ALA A 18 25.08 -0.11 -9.10
C ALA A 18 26.61 0.03 -9.10
N LYS A 19 27.18 0.69 -8.09
CA LYS A 19 28.64 0.80 -7.91
C LYS A 19 29.28 -0.57 -7.64
N LYS A 20 28.71 -1.36 -6.73
CA LYS A 20 29.19 -2.72 -6.42
C LYS A 20 29.12 -3.63 -7.65
N ARG A 21 28.06 -3.55 -8.45
CA ARG A 21 27.88 -4.30 -9.70
C ARG A 21 29.00 -4.01 -10.69
N LYS A 22 29.29 -2.72 -10.95
CA LYS A 22 30.37 -2.30 -11.86
C LYS A 22 31.73 -2.82 -11.38
N THR A 23 32.02 -2.70 -10.10
CA THR A 23 33.27 -3.20 -9.50
C THR A 23 33.40 -4.73 -9.59
N ALA A 24 32.34 -5.47 -9.25
CA ALA A 24 32.33 -6.93 -9.34
C ALA A 24 32.51 -7.40 -10.79
N ALA A 25 31.78 -6.81 -11.74
CA ALA A 25 31.91 -7.14 -13.16
C ALA A 25 33.33 -6.85 -13.70
N ALA A 26 33.92 -5.70 -13.36
CA ALA A 26 35.29 -5.38 -13.72
C ALA A 26 36.29 -6.39 -13.15
N ASN A 27 36.09 -6.82 -11.90
CA ASN A 27 36.93 -7.85 -11.28
C ASN A 27 36.75 -9.23 -11.94
N VAL A 28 35.52 -9.63 -12.31
CA VAL A 28 35.29 -10.86 -13.07
C VAL A 28 36.11 -10.86 -14.35
N ILE A 29 36.02 -9.80 -15.16
CA ILE A 29 36.79 -9.68 -16.42
C ILE A 29 38.30 -9.72 -16.14
N LYS A 30 38.77 -8.93 -15.17
CA LYS A 30 40.18 -8.86 -14.78
C LYS A 30 40.75 -10.22 -14.38
N TYR A 31 40.06 -10.96 -13.52
CA TYR A 31 40.55 -12.26 -13.04
C TYR A 31 40.31 -13.38 -14.06
N ALA A 32 39.25 -13.31 -14.87
CA ALA A 32 39.05 -14.24 -15.99
C ALA A 32 40.18 -14.14 -17.00
N PHE A 33 40.57 -12.92 -17.38
CA PHE A 33 41.69 -12.69 -18.29
C PHE A 33 43.02 -13.18 -17.71
N LYS A 34 43.27 -12.97 -16.41
CA LYS A 34 44.45 -13.53 -15.72
C LYS A 34 44.47 -15.05 -15.74
N VAL A 35 43.37 -15.71 -15.40
CA VAL A 35 43.26 -17.17 -15.42
C VAL A 35 43.47 -17.71 -16.84
N TRP A 36 42.84 -17.09 -17.84
CA TRP A 36 43.03 -17.45 -19.24
C TRP A 36 44.49 -17.31 -19.68
N GLY A 37 45.15 -16.18 -19.37
CA GLY A 37 46.55 -15.95 -19.70
C GLY A 37 47.48 -16.96 -19.02
N MET A 38 47.20 -17.34 -17.78
CA MET A 38 47.97 -18.39 -17.08
C MET A 38 47.76 -19.77 -17.69
N LYS A 39 46.53 -20.10 -18.09
CA LYS A 39 46.21 -21.34 -18.82
C LYS A 39 46.96 -21.39 -20.16
N LYS A 40 46.99 -20.28 -20.91
CA LYS A 40 47.73 -20.17 -22.18
C LYS A 40 49.24 -20.37 -22.02
N ARG A 41 49.80 -20.00 -20.86
CA ARG A 41 51.22 -20.20 -20.50
C ARG A 41 51.51 -21.56 -19.84
N ASN A 42 50.55 -22.48 -19.81
CA ASN A 42 50.66 -23.78 -19.15
C ASN A 42 51.11 -23.69 -17.67
N ILE A 43 50.73 -22.63 -16.97
CA ILE A 43 51.00 -22.52 -15.53
C ILE A 43 50.13 -23.56 -14.81
N PRO A 44 50.72 -24.43 -13.97
CA PRO A 44 49.98 -25.51 -13.31
C PRO A 44 48.95 -24.93 -12.35
N LYS A 45 47.80 -25.61 -12.24
CA LYS A 45 46.72 -25.18 -11.33
C LYS A 45 47.12 -25.21 -9.85
N SER A 46 48.09 -26.05 -9.50
CA SER A 46 48.72 -26.11 -8.17
C SER A 46 49.59 -24.89 -7.85
N SER A 47 49.94 -24.06 -8.84
CA SER A 47 50.67 -22.83 -8.58
C SER A 47 49.84 -21.90 -7.72
N ILE A 48 50.44 -21.38 -6.64
CA ILE A 48 49.83 -20.42 -5.73
C ILE A 48 49.23 -19.23 -6.50
N ARG A 49 49.93 -18.75 -7.54
CA ARG A 49 49.47 -17.63 -8.38
C ARG A 49 48.21 -17.96 -9.18
N TYR A 50 48.12 -19.18 -9.71
CA TYR A 50 46.93 -19.65 -10.44
C TYR A 50 45.74 -19.78 -9.47
N PHE A 51 45.95 -20.45 -8.34
CA PHE A 51 44.92 -20.64 -7.32
C PHE A 51 44.37 -19.32 -6.80
N GLN A 52 45.23 -18.33 -6.51
CA GLN A 52 44.80 -17.01 -6.07
C GLN A 52 43.98 -16.27 -7.15
N ALA A 53 44.39 -16.32 -8.42
CA ALA A 53 43.66 -15.69 -9.52
C ALA A 53 42.28 -16.36 -9.71
N GLN A 54 42.22 -17.69 -9.64
CA GLN A 54 40.99 -18.46 -9.76
C GLN A 54 40.05 -18.21 -8.57
N ARG A 55 40.56 -18.21 -7.34
CA ARG A 55 39.77 -17.88 -6.15
C ARG A 55 39.14 -16.50 -6.26
N ARG A 56 39.94 -15.49 -6.65
CA ARG A 56 39.43 -14.12 -6.83
C ARG A 56 38.40 -14.01 -7.96
N LEU A 57 38.55 -14.79 -9.03
CA LEU A 57 37.54 -14.90 -10.08
C LEU A 57 36.22 -15.42 -9.52
N PHE A 58 36.23 -16.56 -8.81
CA PHE A 58 35.01 -17.12 -8.22
C PHE A 58 34.37 -16.19 -7.18
N GLN A 59 35.17 -15.55 -6.33
CA GLN A 59 34.68 -14.53 -5.39
C GLN A 59 33.98 -13.37 -6.12
N SER A 60 34.54 -12.91 -7.24
CA SER A 60 33.96 -11.83 -8.03
C SER A 60 32.66 -12.24 -8.72
N ILE A 61 32.59 -13.48 -9.23
CA ILE A 61 31.36 -14.05 -9.81
C ILE A 61 30.28 -14.16 -8.74
N HIS A 62 30.63 -14.68 -7.56
CA HIS A 62 29.70 -14.81 -6.46
C HIS A 62 29.18 -13.44 -5.99
N SER A 63 30.08 -12.46 -5.83
CA SER A 63 29.70 -11.09 -5.49
C SER A 63 28.76 -10.48 -6.55
N LEU A 64 29.00 -10.74 -7.84
CA LEU A 64 28.11 -10.28 -8.91
C LEU A 64 26.70 -10.90 -8.80
N HIS A 65 26.61 -12.18 -8.46
CA HIS A 65 25.33 -12.86 -8.24
C HIS A 65 24.59 -12.31 -7.01
N GLN A 66 25.30 -12.07 -5.91
CA GLN A 66 24.71 -11.45 -4.71
C GLN A 66 24.16 -10.07 -5.01
N VAL A 67 24.91 -9.23 -5.73
CA VAL A 67 24.44 -7.89 -6.13
C VAL A 67 23.21 -7.99 -7.04
N LYS A 68 23.17 -8.96 -7.96
CA LYS A 68 22.00 -9.21 -8.82
C LYS A 68 20.76 -9.60 -7.99
N GLN A 69 20.93 -10.47 -7.00
CA GLN A 69 19.84 -10.88 -6.12
C GLN A 69 19.31 -9.70 -5.30
N GLN A 70 20.21 -8.88 -4.73
CA GLN A 70 19.83 -7.68 -3.98
C GLN A 70 19.09 -6.65 -4.86
N GLN A 71 19.47 -6.52 -6.14
CA GLN A 71 18.71 -5.69 -7.09
C GLN A 71 17.30 -6.23 -7.32
N GLY A 72 17.13 -7.55 -7.47
CA GLY A 72 15.81 -8.18 -7.57
C GLY A 72 14.91 -7.83 -6.38
N GLN A 73 15.43 -7.99 -5.16
CA GLN A 73 14.69 -7.67 -3.93
C GLN A 73 14.28 -6.19 -3.85
N LEU A 74 15.12 -5.25 -4.31
CA LEU A 74 14.75 -3.83 -4.35
C LEU A 74 13.63 -3.54 -5.36
N VAL A 75 13.63 -4.23 -6.50
CA VAL A 75 12.55 -4.12 -7.49
C VAL A 75 11.24 -4.66 -6.92
N ASP A 76 11.27 -5.85 -6.31
CA ASP A 76 10.09 -6.48 -5.71
C ASP A 76 9.49 -5.57 -4.62
N ASN A 77 10.34 -5.01 -3.75
CA ASN A 77 9.92 -4.03 -2.74
C ASN A 77 9.25 -2.79 -3.34
N CYS A 78 9.63 -2.36 -4.55
CA CYS A 78 9.03 -1.22 -5.23
C CYS A 78 7.64 -1.58 -5.77
N VAL A 79 7.49 -2.79 -6.33
CA VAL A 79 6.21 -3.31 -6.84
C VAL A 79 5.19 -3.40 -5.69
N ASP A 80 5.56 -4.02 -4.57
CA ASP A 80 4.70 -4.14 -3.39
C ASP A 80 4.21 -2.76 -2.88
N GLN A 81 5.08 -1.74 -2.93
CA GLN A 81 4.70 -0.38 -2.52
C GLN A 81 3.68 0.27 -3.46
N ILE A 82 3.76 -0.01 -4.76
CA ILE A 82 2.80 0.52 -5.75
C ILE A 82 1.41 -0.09 -5.50
N ASP A 83 1.36 -1.40 -5.25
CA ASP A 83 0.11 -2.10 -4.99
C ASP A 83 -0.57 -1.61 -3.70
N ILE A 84 0.22 -1.38 -2.64
CA ILE A 84 -0.29 -0.77 -1.40
C ILE A 84 -0.85 0.63 -1.65
N ILE A 85 -0.18 1.45 -2.47
CA ILE A 85 -0.67 2.79 -2.82
C ILE A 85 -1.99 2.71 -3.61
N ALA A 86 -2.11 1.76 -4.53
CA ALA A 86 -3.34 1.56 -5.30
C ALA A 86 -4.50 1.15 -4.38
N LEU A 87 -4.27 0.20 -3.47
CA LEU A 87 -5.24 -0.21 -2.46
C LEU A 87 -5.63 0.95 -1.56
N GLN A 88 -4.67 1.73 -1.05
CA GLN A 88 -4.96 2.92 -0.22
C GLN A 88 -5.83 3.95 -0.94
N ARG A 89 -5.60 4.17 -2.24
CA ARG A 89 -6.44 5.08 -3.04
C ARG A 89 -7.87 4.55 -3.17
N GLN A 90 -8.01 3.27 -3.52
CA GLN A 90 -9.33 2.63 -3.65
C GLN A 90 -10.10 2.65 -2.32
N THR A 91 -9.44 2.30 -1.21
CA THR A 91 -10.07 2.36 0.11
C THR A 91 -10.44 3.80 0.48
N GLY A 92 -9.62 4.79 0.10
CA GLY A 92 -9.91 6.20 0.29
C GLY A 92 -11.17 6.66 -0.45
N THR A 93 -11.33 6.28 -1.71
CA THR A 93 -12.55 6.61 -2.48
C THR A 93 -13.78 5.92 -1.89
N GLN A 94 -13.69 4.63 -1.59
CA GLN A 94 -14.79 3.87 -0.98
C GLN A 94 -15.21 4.46 0.37
N THR A 95 -14.25 4.87 1.19
CA THR A 95 -14.53 5.51 2.49
C THR A 95 -15.24 6.84 2.29
N SER A 96 -14.85 7.63 1.28
CA SER A 96 -15.51 8.88 0.94
C SER A 96 -16.96 8.66 0.49
N GLU A 97 -17.19 7.65 -0.37
CA GLU A 97 -18.53 7.28 -0.84
C GLU A 97 -19.43 6.85 0.33
N ILE A 98 -18.95 5.94 1.18
CA ILE A 98 -19.65 5.50 2.39
C ILE A 98 -19.97 6.69 3.30
N THR A 99 -19.05 7.63 3.45
CA THR A 99 -19.25 8.80 4.30
C THR A 99 -20.38 9.69 3.76
N GLU A 100 -20.45 9.88 2.44
CA GLU A 100 -21.52 10.66 1.82
C GLU A 100 -22.87 9.92 1.89
N GLU A 101 -22.90 8.61 1.68
CA GLU A 101 -24.09 7.79 1.88
C GLU A 101 -24.61 7.87 3.32
N LEU A 102 -23.72 7.79 4.32
CA LEU A 102 -24.05 7.95 5.72
C LEU A 102 -24.66 9.33 6.01
N LYS A 103 -24.11 10.38 5.39
CA LYS A 103 -24.63 11.75 5.52
C LYS A 103 -26.04 11.86 4.94
N MET A 104 -26.27 11.29 3.76
CA MET A 104 -27.59 11.26 3.13
C MET A 104 -28.60 10.45 3.95
N MET A 105 -28.18 9.31 4.48
CA MET A 105 -29.01 8.49 5.36
C MET A 105 -29.39 9.26 6.64
N LYS A 106 -28.45 10.00 7.24
CA LYS A 106 -28.73 10.86 8.40
C LYS A 106 -29.76 11.94 8.08
N LEU A 107 -29.67 12.58 6.91
CA LEU A 107 -30.67 13.56 6.46
C LEU A 107 -32.06 12.93 6.26
N ASN A 108 -32.11 11.72 5.71
CA ASN A 108 -33.36 10.99 5.53
C ASN A 108 -34.02 10.64 6.87
N ILE A 109 -33.23 10.20 7.86
CA ILE A 109 -33.72 9.94 9.23
C ILE A 109 -34.31 11.21 9.83
N LEU A 110 -33.60 12.34 9.78
CA LEU A 110 -34.09 13.62 10.29
C LEU A 110 -35.41 14.04 9.61
N ARG A 111 -35.55 13.79 8.30
CA ARG A 111 -36.79 14.07 7.57
C ARG A 111 -37.93 13.16 8.04
N MET A 112 -37.66 11.88 8.26
CA MET A 112 -38.63 10.93 8.80
C MET A 112 -39.09 11.33 10.21
N GLU A 113 -38.16 11.70 11.09
CA GLU A 113 -38.47 12.18 12.44
C GLU A 113 -39.42 13.40 12.40
N LYS A 114 -39.16 14.39 11.53
CA LYS A 114 -40.06 15.54 11.35
C LYS A 114 -41.46 15.14 10.90
N ARG A 115 -41.56 14.19 9.97
CA ARG A 115 -42.86 13.67 9.49
C ARG A 115 -43.62 12.96 10.60
N LEU A 116 -42.92 12.16 11.42
CA LEU A 116 -43.52 11.50 12.58
C LEU A 116 -44.04 12.51 13.62
N VAL A 117 -43.27 13.55 13.93
CA VAL A 117 -43.72 14.62 14.83
C VAL A 117 -44.98 15.32 14.28
N THR A 118 -44.99 15.65 12.99
CA THR A 118 -46.15 16.28 12.34
C THR A 118 -47.38 15.37 12.40
N MET A 119 -47.21 14.08 12.14
CA MET A 119 -48.29 13.10 12.21
C MET A 119 -48.83 12.97 13.64
N ASN A 120 -47.96 12.99 14.64
CA ASN A 120 -48.36 12.94 16.05
C ASN A 120 -49.17 14.18 16.46
N ILE A 121 -48.77 15.38 16.01
CA ILE A 121 -49.55 16.61 16.21
C ILE A 121 -50.94 16.48 15.57
N ASN A 122 -51.02 15.98 14.33
CA ASN A 122 -52.30 15.79 13.64
C ASN A 122 -53.22 14.79 14.37
N ILE A 123 -52.66 13.69 14.88
CA ILE A 123 -53.41 12.71 15.68
C ILE A 123 -53.96 13.38 16.94
N ASN A 124 -53.14 14.13 17.69
CA ASN A 124 -53.59 14.81 18.90
C ASN A 124 -54.68 15.85 18.62
N ASN A 125 -54.56 16.61 17.53
CA ASN A 125 -55.62 17.54 17.10
C ASN A 125 -56.92 16.78 16.81
N THR A 126 -56.84 15.67 16.10
CA THR A 126 -58.02 14.83 15.78
C THR A 126 -58.65 14.27 17.05
N ILE A 127 -57.84 13.84 18.02
CA ILE A 127 -58.31 13.37 19.33
C ILE A 127 -59.05 14.49 20.08
N ASN A 128 -58.49 15.70 20.10
CA ASN A 128 -59.13 16.85 20.76
C ASN A 128 -60.46 17.20 20.07
N ASP A 129 -60.52 17.18 18.74
CA ASP A 129 -61.76 17.41 17.99
C ASP A 129 -62.83 16.36 18.30
N MET A 130 -62.44 15.08 18.40
CA MET A 130 -63.33 14.01 18.84
C MET A 130 -63.81 14.20 20.29
N GLN A 131 -62.95 14.65 21.20
CA GLN A 131 -63.35 14.95 22.58
C GLN A 131 -64.34 16.12 22.65
N ASN A 132 -64.09 17.18 21.88
CA ASN A 132 -64.98 18.34 21.80
C ASN A 132 -66.36 17.95 21.25
N THR A 133 -66.40 17.16 20.17
CA THR A 133 -67.67 16.67 19.61
C THR A 133 -68.42 15.76 20.59
N LEU A 134 -67.72 14.88 21.31
CA LEU A 134 -68.32 14.05 22.36
C LEU A 134 -68.96 14.93 23.45
N ASN A 135 -68.25 15.95 23.94
CA ASN A 135 -68.75 16.86 24.97
C ASN A 135 -70.03 17.59 24.51
N VAL A 136 -70.05 18.11 23.28
CA VAL A 136 -71.25 18.76 22.69
C VAL A 136 -72.43 17.79 22.60
N LEU A 137 -72.20 16.52 22.24
CA LEU A 137 -73.26 15.51 22.18
C LEU A 137 -73.80 15.15 23.56
N LEU A 138 -72.94 15.08 24.58
CA LEU A 138 -73.34 14.85 25.97
C LEU A 138 -74.17 16.01 26.53
N GLU A 139 -73.77 17.27 26.25
CA GLU A 139 -74.52 18.47 26.64
C GLU A 139 -75.92 18.53 26.01
N LYS A 140 -76.05 18.11 24.73
CA LYS A 140 -77.35 18.03 24.05
C LYS A 140 -78.28 16.97 24.62
N ARG A 141 -77.76 15.92 25.25
CA ARG A 141 -78.55 14.82 25.85
C ARG A 141 -79.05 15.12 27.26
N SER A 142 -78.47 16.13 27.93
CA SER A 142 -78.82 16.55 29.28
C SER A 142 -79.90 17.66 29.32
N LYS A 143 -80.44 18.05 28.16
CA LYS A 143 -81.59 18.95 27.98
C LYS A 143 -82.76 18.15 27.41
#